data_AF-A0A136WDU3-F1
#
_entry.id   AF-A0A136WDU3-F1
#
_cell.length_a   1.000
_cell.length_b   1.000
_cell.length_c   1.000
_cell.angle_alpha   90.00
_cell.angle_beta   90.00
_cell.angle_gamma   90.00
#
_symmetry.space_group_name_H-M   'P 1'
#
loop_
_entity.id
_entity.type
_entity.pdbx_description
1 polymer ?
#
loop_
_entity_poly.entity_id
_entity_poly.type
_entity_poly.pdbx_seq_one_letter_code
_entity_poly.pdbx_strand_id
1 'polypeptide(L)'
;MRKKIALFIALVLSISVLGGCGKEDPPAADGAEGTNTDYRFEQCGLAYSLPKEWFERDNVNLLPVSFVDPSADIYARIEYNYAPDENMDELNDIESEIPVEELMLPLFTLLVVKDEKAASQTVTDEIALYKSCEELPQQDGFRFYYLTDYSGSTLRFSQNSKKTFETLKSELPLMRKTIETFPPDESTVQAQVNADKEFLNFMSTTLNGDPITSTIFYDYDITVVNFWASYCYPDINELATLQAFYKQLKEKYTNINFVQVVIDTPGEEAEKTVATAYKEAGVTFTSIVPDRNMSSWIIDNLNGLPTTIFVDKTGKPLSTKIEGVKELDYYMETTQSMLESTKNQ
;
A
#
# COMPACT_ATOMS: atom_id res chain seq x y z
N MET A 1 -10.30 -1.12 30.07
CA MET A 1 -10.06 0.23 29.50
C MET A 1 -9.73 0.03 28.04
N ARG A 2 -10.65 0.40 27.13
CA ARG A 2 -10.45 0.30 25.68
C ARG A 2 -9.38 1.31 25.28
N LYS A 3 -8.12 0.87 25.16
CA LYS A 3 -7.09 1.65 24.48
C LYS A 3 -7.41 1.56 22.98
N LYS A 4 -7.69 2.70 22.36
CA LYS A 4 -7.66 2.81 20.90
C LYS A 4 -6.19 2.64 20.50
N ILE A 5 -5.82 1.47 20.00
CA ILE A 5 -4.46 1.15 19.56
C ILE A 5 -4.47 1.18 18.05
N ALA A 6 -3.57 1.97 17.49
CA ALA A 6 -3.32 2.08 16.06
C ALA A 6 -2.65 0.78 15.60
N LEU A 7 -3.43 -0.08 14.97
CA LEU A 7 -2.93 -1.26 14.28
C LEU A 7 -2.32 -0.79 12.95
N PHE A 8 -1.00 -0.81 12.82
CA PHE A 8 -0.30 -0.72 11.54
C PHE A 8 -0.13 -2.15 10.98
N ILE A 9 -1.26 -2.82 10.71
CA ILE A 9 -1.25 -3.96 9.79
C ILE A 9 -1.17 -3.36 8.40
N ALA A 10 -0.32 -3.95 7.54
CA ALA A 10 -0.15 -3.58 6.13
C ALA A 10 -1.51 -3.32 5.48
N LEU A 11 -1.86 -2.05 5.51
CA LEU A 11 -3.05 -1.48 4.97
C LEU A 11 -2.70 -1.33 3.49
N VAL A 12 -3.01 -2.33 2.67
CA VAL A 12 -3.23 -2.04 1.24
C VAL A 12 -4.55 -1.29 1.16
N LEU A 13 -4.55 -0.07 1.70
CA LEU A 13 -5.49 0.97 1.36
C LEU A 13 -4.90 1.67 0.15
N SER A 14 -5.41 1.29 -1.01
CA SER A 14 -5.72 2.29 -2.03
C SER A 14 -7.14 2.13 -2.53
N ILE A 15 -8.11 1.75 -1.66
CA ILE A 15 -9.53 2.00 -1.95
C ILE A 15 -10.28 2.33 -0.66
N SER A 16 -10.12 3.56 -0.18
CA SER A 16 -11.08 4.15 0.76
C SER A 16 -12.30 4.64 0.00
N VAL A 17 -13.31 3.78 -0.18
CA VAL A 17 -14.70 4.23 -0.27
C VAL A 17 -15.56 3.24 0.52
N LEU A 18 -15.56 3.39 1.85
CA LEU A 18 -16.74 3.07 2.64
C LEU A 18 -17.78 4.14 2.31
N GLY A 19 -18.48 3.94 1.20
CA GLY A 19 -19.52 4.82 0.70
C GLY A 19 -20.55 3.97 -0.02
N GLY A 20 -21.58 3.53 0.70
CA GLY A 20 -22.77 2.97 0.10
C GLY A 20 -23.36 4.00 -0.88
N CYS A 21 -23.44 3.63 -2.15
CA CYS A 21 -24.17 4.42 -3.14
C CYS A 21 -25.68 4.25 -2.89
N GLY A 22 -26.25 5.17 -2.10
CA GLY A 22 -27.67 5.48 -2.10
C GLY A 22 -27.80 7.00 -2.17
N LYS A 23 -28.29 7.52 -3.29
CA LYS A 23 -28.66 8.93 -3.41
C LYS A 23 -29.75 9.24 -2.38
N GLU A 24 -29.41 10.01 -1.35
CA GLU A 24 -30.28 10.98 -0.66
C GLU A 24 -29.41 11.73 0.36
N ASP A 25 -29.60 13.05 0.47
CA ASP A 25 -28.85 13.94 1.36
C ASP A 25 -28.81 13.41 2.81
N PRO A 26 -27.72 13.61 3.57
CA PRO A 26 -27.61 13.04 4.91
C PRO A 26 -28.64 13.68 5.85
N PRO A 27 -29.55 12.90 6.47
CA PRO A 27 -30.26 13.38 7.63
C PRO A 27 -29.29 13.43 8.82
N ALA A 28 -29.51 14.43 9.67
CA ALA A 28 -28.74 14.69 10.87
C ALA A 28 -28.53 13.43 11.72
N ALA A 29 -27.32 13.30 12.27
CA ALA A 29 -26.91 12.25 13.18
C ALA A 29 -27.87 12.12 14.37
N ASP A 30 -28.52 10.98 14.47
CA ASP A 30 -29.09 10.47 15.71
C ASP A 30 -28.97 8.93 15.76
N GLY A 31 -28.86 8.40 16.96
CA GLY A 31 -28.06 7.20 17.28
C GLY A 31 -28.55 5.82 16.81
N ALA A 32 -27.59 4.97 16.45
CA ALA A 32 -27.42 3.56 16.85
C ALA A 32 -26.28 2.93 16.01
N GLU A 33 -25.03 2.96 16.51
CA GLU A 33 -23.92 2.24 15.86
C GLU A 33 -24.07 0.74 16.10
N GLY A 34 -24.84 0.06 15.25
CA GLY A 34 -24.74 -1.39 15.08
C GLY A 34 -23.54 -1.72 14.20
N THR A 35 -22.80 -2.77 14.52
CA THR A 35 -21.73 -3.30 13.65
C THR A 35 -22.34 -3.68 12.29
N ASN A 36 -21.97 -2.99 11.22
CA ASN A 36 -22.36 -3.38 9.87
C ASN A 36 -21.62 -4.68 9.51
N THR A 37 -22.38 -5.72 9.17
CA THR A 37 -21.85 -7.03 8.80
C THR A 37 -22.19 -7.43 7.37
N ASP A 38 -22.90 -6.57 6.63
CA ASP A 38 -23.26 -6.78 5.24
C ASP A 38 -22.31 -5.98 4.35
N TYR A 39 -21.62 -6.68 3.46
CA TYR A 39 -20.57 -6.12 2.62
C TYR A 39 -20.89 -6.33 1.16
N ARG A 40 -20.60 -5.31 0.35
CA ARG A 40 -20.72 -5.34 -1.10
C ARG A 40 -19.55 -4.57 -1.71
N PHE A 41 -18.78 -5.23 -2.55
CA PHE A 41 -17.58 -4.72 -3.19
C PHE A 41 -17.78 -4.75 -4.71
N GLU A 42 -18.24 -3.62 -5.26
CA GLU A 42 -18.46 -3.50 -6.70
C GLU A 42 -17.19 -3.76 -7.50
N GLN A 43 -16.04 -3.36 -6.96
CA GLN A 43 -14.71 -3.45 -7.58
C GLN A 43 -14.28 -4.89 -7.89
N CYS A 44 -14.73 -5.85 -7.08
CA CYS A 44 -14.36 -7.25 -7.21
C CYS A 44 -15.56 -8.19 -7.36
N GLY A 45 -16.78 -7.66 -7.50
CA GLY A 45 -17.92 -8.50 -7.82
C GLY A 45 -18.39 -9.41 -6.69
N LEU A 46 -18.16 -9.03 -5.42
CA LEU A 46 -18.46 -9.84 -4.25
C LEU A 46 -19.42 -9.13 -3.29
N ALA A 47 -20.42 -9.86 -2.80
CA ALA A 47 -21.23 -9.45 -1.65
C ALA A 47 -21.39 -10.62 -0.68
N TYR A 48 -21.43 -10.33 0.62
CA TYR A 48 -21.59 -11.34 1.66
C TYR A 48 -21.97 -10.69 3.01
N SER A 49 -22.46 -11.52 3.92
CA SER A 49 -22.77 -11.13 5.30
C SER A 49 -22.00 -11.98 6.29
N LEU A 50 -21.38 -11.33 7.27
CA LEU A 50 -20.73 -12.02 8.39
C LEU A 50 -21.69 -12.20 9.57
N PRO A 51 -21.65 -13.34 10.30
CA PRO A 51 -22.40 -13.49 11.53
C PRO A 51 -22.02 -12.41 12.56
N LYS A 52 -23.01 -11.67 13.07
CA LYS A 52 -22.79 -10.59 14.04
C LYS A 52 -22.16 -11.11 15.33
N GLU A 53 -22.54 -12.32 15.71
CA GLU A 53 -22.08 -13.02 16.90
C GLU A 53 -20.57 -13.27 16.88
N TRP A 54 -19.91 -13.28 15.71
CA TRP A 54 -18.46 -13.41 15.63
C TRP A 54 -17.74 -12.21 16.23
N PHE A 55 -18.27 -11.00 16.04
CA PHE A 55 -17.66 -9.74 16.52
C PHE A 55 -17.98 -9.44 17.99
N GLU A 56 -18.96 -10.12 18.56
CA GLU A 56 -19.38 -9.95 19.96
C GLU A 56 -18.75 -11.00 20.88
N ARG A 57 -18.08 -12.01 20.31
CA ARG A 57 -17.51 -13.14 21.06
C ARG A 57 -16.17 -12.77 21.69
N ASP A 58 -15.99 -13.15 22.95
CA ASP A 58 -14.71 -13.00 23.66
C ASP A 58 -13.59 -13.77 22.93
N ASN A 59 -12.37 -13.23 22.95
CA ASN A 59 -11.19 -13.82 22.31
C ASN A 59 -11.33 -14.03 20.80
N VAL A 60 -12.10 -13.18 20.12
CA VAL A 60 -12.21 -13.17 18.66
C VAL A 60 -11.83 -11.79 18.12
N ASN A 61 -10.65 -11.71 17.50
CA ASN A 61 -10.28 -10.60 16.64
C ASN A 61 -10.26 -11.11 15.19
N LEU A 62 -11.20 -10.64 14.38
CA LEU A 62 -11.21 -10.91 12.94
C LEU A 62 -10.59 -9.73 12.21
N LEU A 63 -9.38 -9.94 11.68
CA LEU A 63 -8.56 -8.93 11.03
C LEU A 63 -8.67 -9.10 9.51
N PRO A 64 -9.42 -8.24 8.82
CA PRO A 64 -9.56 -8.33 7.37
C PRO A 64 -8.29 -7.86 6.65
N VAL A 65 -7.91 -8.58 5.60
CA VAL A 65 -6.89 -8.19 4.63
C VAL A 65 -7.51 -8.29 3.24
N SER A 66 -7.52 -7.19 2.50
CA SER A 66 -8.09 -7.19 1.15
C SER A 66 -7.33 -6.31 0.17
N PHE A 67 -7.32 -6.69 -1.10
CA PHE A 67 -6.82 -5.85 -2.19
C PHE A 67 -7.59 -6.12 -3.48
N VAL A 68 -7.49 -5.16 -4.41
CA VAL A 68 -7.84 -5.31 -5.83
C VAL A 68 -6.64 -4.80 -6.64
N ASP A 69 -6.07 -5.65 -7.49
CA ASP A 69 -4.95 -5.32 -8.37
C ASP A 69 -5.31 -5.78 -9.80
N PRO A 70 -5.73 -4.86 -10.69
CA PRO A 70 -6.14 -5.22 -12.05
C PRO A 70 -4.99 -5.77 -12.92
N SER A 71 -3.75 -5.65 -12.46
CA SER A 71 -2.54 -6.12 -13.16
C SER A 71 -2.00 -7.46 -12.63
N ALA A 72 -2.46 -7.90 -11.45
CA ALA A 72 -2.00 -9.13 -10.82
C ALA A 72 -2.72 -10.37 -11.36
N ASP A 73 -2.10 -11.53 -11.15
CA ASP A 73 -2.71 -12.82 -11.48
C ASP A 73 -3.93 -13.11 -10.58
N ILE A 74 -3.86 -12.72 -9.30
CA ILE A 74 -5.02 -12.66 -8.40
C ILE A 74 -5.58 -11.25 -8.50
N TYR A 75 -6.75 -11.10 -9.13
CA TYR A 75 -7.37 -9.79 -9.35
C TYR A 75 -7.84 -9.16 -8.04
N ALA A 76 -8.44 -9.94 -7.14
CA ALA A 76 -8.78 -9.47 -5.80
C ALA A 76 -8.68 -10.59 -4.77
N ARG A 77 -8.40 -10.20 -3.53
CA ARG A 77 -8.43 -11.07 -2.36
C ARG A 77 -9.17 -10.37 -1.24
N ILE A 78 -10.01 -11.12 -0.52
CA ILE A 78 -10.61 -10.71 0.76
C ILE A 78 -10.42 -11.86 1.73
N GLU A 79 -9.62 -11.64 2.76
CA GLU A 79 -9.25 -12.65 3.76
C GLU A 79 -9.62 -12.13 5.15
N TYR A 80 -10.23 -12.97 5.98
CA TYR A 80 -10.45 -12.66 7.39
C TYR A 80 -9.59 -13.57 8.24
N ASN A 81 -8.63 -12.97 8.95
CA ASN A 81 -7.71 -13.69 9.81
C ASN A 81 -8.21 -13.68 11.25
N TYR A 82 -8.19 -14.84 11.91
CA TYR A 82 -8.42 -14.94 13.34
C TYR A 82 -7.12 -14.69 14.10
N ALA A 83 -7.13 -13.70 14.98
CA ALA A 83 -6.09 -13.44 15.97
C ALA A 83 -6.68 -13.58 17.38
N PRO A 84 -6.13 -14.47 18.23
CA PRO A 84 -6.56 -14.55 19.62
C PRO A 84 -6.04 -13.35 20.43
N ASP A 85 -6.75 -12.98 21.50
CA ASP A 85 -6.39 -11.84 22.37
C ASP A 85 -4.96 -11.96 22.91
N GLU A 86 -4.53 -13.18 23.22
CA GLU A 86 -3.19 -13.49 23.74
C GLU A 86 -2.04 -13.18 22.76
N ASN A 87 -2.34 -13.07 21.46
CA ASN A 87 -1.36 -12.74 20.42
C ASN A 87 -1.42 -11.26 20.01
N MET A 88 -2.41 -10.50 20.49
CA MET A 88 -2.62 -9.11 20.04
C MET A 88 -1.50 -8.17 20.48
N ASP A 89 -0.88 -8.39 21.65
CA ASP A 89 0.25 -7.56 22.09
C ASP A 89 1.45 -7.72 21.14
N GLU A 90 1.75 -8.95 20.72
CA GLU A 90 2.83 -9.24 19.77
C GLU A 90 2.53 -8.71 18.37
N LEU A 91 1.28 -8.86 17.90
CA LEU A 91 0.83 -8.30 16.61
C LEU A 91 0.91 -6.77 16.56
N ASN A 92 0.92 -6.10 17.71
CA ASN A 92 1.05 -4.65 17.82
C ASN A 92 2.51 -4.18 18.00
N ASP A 93 3.44 -5.11 18.16
CA ASP A 93 4.85 -4.80 18.35
C ASP A 93 5.57 -4.78 17.00
N ILE A 94 5.94 -3.58 16.54
CA ILE A 94 6.68 -3.38 15.29
C ILE A 94 8.11 -3.96 15.35
N GLU A 95 8.63 -4.23 16.55
CA GLU A 95 9.94 -4.84 16.78
C GLU A 95 9.85 -6.37 16.95
N SER A 96 8.64 -6.95 16.86
CA SER A 96 8.45 -8.40 16.98
C SER A 96 9.25 -9.17 15.92
N GLU A 97 9.98 -10.19 16.38
CA GLU A 97 10.66 -11.17 15.51
C GLU A 97 9.77 -12.38 15.20
N ILE A 98 8.55 -12.46 15.76
CA ILE A 98 7.66 -13.59 15.54
C ILE A 98 6.94 -13.41 14.20
N PRO A 99 6.96 -14.41 13.30
CA PRO A 99 6.23 -14.33 12.05
C PRO A 99 4.73 -14.15 12.29
N VAL A 100 4.12 -13.18 11.58
CA VAL A 100 2.68 -12.86 11.69
C VAL A 100 1.79 -14.09 11.44
N GLU A 101 2.20 -14.96 10.52
CA GLU A 101 1.55 -16.24 10.19
C GLU A 101 1.56 -17.29 11.33
N GLU A 102 2.38 -17.09 12.37
CA GLU A 102 2.28 -17.86 13.62
C GLU A 102 1.29 -17.25 14.63
N LEU A 103 1.00 -15.94 14.51
CA LEU A 103 0.21 -15.16 15.46
C LEU A 103 -1.27 -15.06 15.06
N MET A 104 -1.58 -15.14 13.77
CA MET A 104 -2.93 -15.12 13.23
C MET A 104 -3.04 -16.05 12.03
N LEU A 105 -4.23 -16.60 11.79
CA LEU A 105 -4.47 -17.54 10.69
C LEU A 105 -5.74 -17.17 9.90
N PRO A 106 -5.75 -17.37 8.57
CA PRO A 106 -6.94 -17.21 7.76
C PRO A 106 -8.08 -18.11 8.25
N LEU A 107 -9.21 -17.51 8.58
CA LEU A 107 -10.46 -18.22 8.84
C LEU A 107 -11.10 -18.63 7.50
N PHE A 108 -11.15 -17.70 6.56
CA PHE A 108 -11.52 -17.93 5.17
C PHE A 108 -10.93 -16.87 4.25
N THR A 109 -10.86 -17.19 2.96
CA THR A 109 -10.41 -16.28 1.90
C THR A 109 -11.33 -16.35 0.69
N LEU A 110 -11.69 -15.19 0.14
CA LEU A 110 -12.35 -15.03 -1.14
C LEU A 110 -11.34 -14.54 -2.17
N LEU A 111 -11.15 -15.31 -3.24
CA LEU A 111 -10.31 -14.91 -4.37
C LEU A 111 -11.18 -14.60 -5.58
N VAL A 112 -10.77 -13.56 -6.32
CA VAL A 112 -11.30 -13.22 -7.63
C VAL A 112 -10.14 -13.25 -8.61
N VAL A 113 -10.29 -14.00 -9.69
CA VAL A 113 -9.23 -14.30 -10.65
C VAL A 113 -9.78 -14.14 -12.06
N LYS A 114 -9.02 -13.51 -12.95
CA LYS A 114 -9.39 -13.45 -14.37
C LYS A 114 -9.29 -14.84 -15.00
N ASP A 115 -10.21 -15.20 -15.88
CA ASP A 115 -10.28 -16.52 -16.49
C ASP A 115 -8.95 -16.98 -17.11
N GLU A 116 -8.25 -16.08 -17.79
CA GLU A 116 -6.96 -16.34 -18.43
C GLU A 116 -5.80 -16.53 -17.44
N LYS A 117 -5.98 -16.13 -16.18
CA LYS A 117 -5.00 -16.24 -15.09
C LYS A 117 -5.28 -17.40 -14.13
N ALA A 118 -6.43 -18.06 -14.23
CA ALA A 118 -6.86 -19.12 -13.31
C ALA A 118 -5.86 -20.28 -13.16
N ALA A 119 -5.04 -20.54 -14.19
CA ALA A 119 -4.03 -21.60 -14.18
C ALA A 119 -2.59 -21.08 -13.92
N SER A 120 -2.43 -19.81 -13.50
CA SER A 120 -1.11 -19.28 -13.19
C SER A 120 -0.54 -19.89 -11.91
N GLN A 121 0.80 -19.94 -11.82
CA GLN A 121 1.47 -20.51 -10.66
C GLN A 121 1.07 -19.79 -9.36
N THR A 122 0.97 -18.46 -9.40
CA THR A 122 0.54 -17.63 -8.26
C THR A 122 -0.84 -18.04 -7.75
N VAL A 123 -1.81 -18.24 -8.65
CA VAL A 123 -3.16 -18.66 -8.27
C VAL A 123 -3.15 -20.08 -7.70
N THR A 124 -2.42 -21.00 -8.34
CA THR A 124 -2.35 -22.39 -7.88
C THR A 124 -1.65 -22.53 -6.52
N ASP A 125 -0.60 -21.74 -6.27
CA ASP A 125 0.13 -21.74 -5.00
C ASP A 125 -0.74 -21.20 -3.87
N GLU A 126 -1.46 -20.10 -4.10
CA GLU A 126 -2.38 -19.53 -3.11
C GLU A 126 -3.48 -20.52 -2.74
N ILE A 127 -4.11 -21.16 -3.73
CA ILE A 127 -5.15 -22.18 -3.49
C ILE A 127 -4.56 -23.38 -2.71
N ALA A 128 -3.32 -23.78 -2.99
CA ALA A 128 -2.67 -24.92 -2.35
C ALA A 128 -2.40 -24.71 -0.85
N LEU A 129 -2.43 -23.46 -0.35
CA LEU A 129 -2.36 -23.17 1.09
C LEU A 129 -3.59 -23.67 1.85
N TYR A 130 -4.70 -23.93 1.17
CA TYR A 130 -5.98 -24.29 1.75
C TYR A 130 -6.35 -25.75 1.42
N LYS A 131 -6.93 -26.45 2.39
CA LYS A 131 -7.40 -27.83 2.18
C LYS A 131 -8.76 -27.90 1.49
N SER A 132 -9.50 -26.80 1.53
CA SER A 132 -10.82 -26.68 0.93
C SER A 132 -10.85 -25.48 -0.01
N CYS A 133 -11.25 -25.74 -1.25
CA CYS A 133 -11.44 -24.75 -2.29
C CYS A 133 -12.79 -25.02 -2.96
N GLU A 134 -13.69 -24.06 -2.86
CA GLU A 134 -14.98 -24.09 -3.52
C GLU A 134 -15.01 -23.02 -4.61
N GLU A 135 -15.29 -23.42 -5.84
CA GLU A 135 -15.55 -22.47 -6.93
C GLU A 135 -16.98 -21.94 -6.80
N LEU A 136 -17.10 -20.61 -6.69
CA LEU A 136 -18.36 -19.88 -6.63
C LEU A 136 -18.88 -19.60 -8.05
N PRO A 137 -20.13 -19.13 -8.22
CA PRO A 137 -20.66 -18.83 -9.55
C PRO A 137 -19.76 -17.85 -10.32
N GLN A 138 -19.36 -18.24 -11.52
CA GLN A 138 -18.54 -17.42 -12.41
C GLN A 138 -19.30 -16.19 -12.92
N GLN A 139 -18.57 -15.14 -13.25
CA GLN A 139 -19.09 -13.92 -13.88
C GLN A 139 -18.23 -13.61 -15.09
N ASP A 140 -18.69 -12.74 -16.00
CA ASP A 140 -18.05 -12.50 -17.30
C ASP A 140 -16.53 -12.23 -17.18
N GLY A 141 -15.71 -13.23 -17.54
CA GLY A 141 -14.25 -13.15 -17.51
C GLY A 141 -13.59 -13.41 -16.15
N PHE A 142 -14.36 -13.76 -15.11
CA PHE A 142 -13.89 -13.91 -13.74
C PHE A 142 -14.34 -15.21 -13.07
N ARG A 143 -13.39 -15.82 -12.35
CA ARG A 143 -13.60 -16.94 -11.44
C ARG A 143 -13.48 -16.48 -10.01
N PHE A 144 -14.29 -17.11 -9.16
CA PHE A 144 -14.41 -16.76 -7.76
C PHE A 144 -14.18 -18.02 -6.93
N TYR A 145 -13.33 -17.93 -5.92
CA TYR A 145 -13.01 -19.06 -5.06
C TYR A 145 -13.27 -18.70 -3.60
N TYR A 146 -13.91 -19.61 -2.88
CA TYR A 146 -14.04 -19.57 -1.43
C TYR A 146 -13.11 -20.63 -0.84
N LEU A 147 -12.07 -20.16 -0.15
CA LEU A 147 -11.01 -20.97 0.41
C LEU A 147 -11.16 -21.07 1.92
N THR A 148 -11.10 -22.29 2.45
CA THR A 148 -11.20 -22.58 3.89
C THR A 148 -10.21 -23.67 4.29
N ASP A 149 -10.08 -23.92 5.60
CA ASP A 149 -9.16 -24.92 6.14
C ASP A 149 -7.70 -24.66 5.74
N TYR A 150 -7.23 -23.45 6.04
CA TYR A 150 -5.83 -23.05 5.87
C TYR A 150 -4.87 -24.05 6.53
N SER A 151 -3.77 -24.35 5.85
CA SER A 151 -2.81 -25.39 6.25
C SER A 151 -1.78 -24.94 7.29
N GLY A 152 -1.83 -23.68 7.71
CA GLY A 152 -0.94 -23.10 8.71
C GLY A 152 -1.03 -23.74 10.10
N SER A 153 -0.05 -23.41 10.94
CA SER A 153 0.13 -24.00 12.27
C SER A 153 -0.54 -23.16 13.36
N THR A 154 -1.29 -23.81 14.25
CA THR A 154 -1.85 -23.18 15.47
C THR A 154 -0.91 -23.29 16.68
N LEU A 155 0.40 -23.43 16.47
CA LEU A 155 1.36 -23.72 17.56
C LEU A 155 1.29 -22.69 18.69
N ARG A 156 1.17 -21.40 18.36
CA ARG A 156 1.08 -20.29 19.32
C ARG A 156 -0.31 -20.09 19.92
N PHE A 157 -1.33 -20.80 19.42
CA PHE A 157 -2.68 -20.67 19.98
C PHE A 157 -2.81 -21.55 21.22
N SER A 158 -3.30 -20.96 22.31
CA SER A 158 -3.73 -21.71 23.48
C SER A 158 -4.85 -22.68 23.13
N GLN A 159 -5.13 -23.62 24.03
CA GLN A 159 -6.22 -24.58 23.85
C GLN A 159 -7.59 -23.88 23.72
N ASN A 160 -7.77 -22.75 24.42
CA ASN A 160 -8.99 -21.97 24.31
C ASN A 160 -9.10 -21.28 22.94
N SER A 161 -8.01 -20.69 22.46
CA SER A 161 -7.94 -20.07 21.14
C SER A 161 -8.17 -21.07 20.01
N LYS A 162 -7.59 -22.27 20.11
CA LYS A 162 -7.85 -23.39 19.17
C LYS A 162 -9.31 -23.78 19.13
N LYS A 163 -9.94 -23.94 20.30
CA LYS A 163 -11.37 -24.26 20.39
C LYS A 163 -12.24 -23.16 19.78
N THR A 164 -11.88 -21.90 20.04
CA THR A 164 -12.57 -20.72 19.47
C THR A 164 -12.47 -20.72 17.95
N PHE A 165 -11.27 -20.93 17.41
CA PHE A 165 -11.02 -21.02 15.96
C PHE A 165 -11.82 -22.16 15.31
N GLU A 166 -11.82 -23.37 15.90
CA GLU A 166 -12.64 -24.48 15.38
C GLU A 166 -14.15 -24.20 15.46
N THR A 167 -14.60 -23.42 16.46
CA THR A 167 -16.00 -22.99 16.55
C THR A 167 -16.34 -22.06 15.38
N LEU A 168 -15.52 -21.04 15.13
CA LEU A 168 -15.69 -20.13 13.98
C LEU A 168 -15.68 -20.89 12.65
N LYS A 169 -14.76 -21.85 12.49
CA LYS A 169 -14.71 -22.74 11.32
C LYS A 169 -16.00 -23.52 11.13
N SER A 170 -16.59 -24.03 12.20
CA SER A 170 -17.86 -24.77 12.15
C SER A 170 -19.06 -23.89 11.74
N GLU A 171 -18.93 -22.57 11.89
CA GLU A 171 -19.94 -21.56 11.56
C GLU A 171 -19.77 -20.96 10.16
N LEU A 172 -18.64 -21.21 9.48
CA LEU A 172 -18.38 -20.79 8.09
C LEU A 172 -19.54 -21.12 7.10
N PRO A 173 -20.27 -22.25 7.22
CA PRO A 173 -21.43 -22.50 6.37
C PRO A 173 -22.57 -21.47 6.48
N LEU A 174 -22.65 -20.72 7.59
CA LEU A 174 -23.62 -19.62 7.75
C LEU A 174 -23.25 -18.46 6.84
N MET A 175 -21.99 -18.03 6.88
CA MET A 175 -21.45 -16.97 6.03
C MET A 175 -21.47 -17.38 4.56
N ARG A 176 -21.03 -18.60 4.24
CA ARG A 176 -21.00 -19.13 2.86
C ARG A 176 -22.35 -18.99 2.13
N LYS A 177 -23.47 -19.19 2.80
CA LYS A 177 -24.82 -19.07 2.20
C LYS A 177 -25.19 -17.66 1.75
N THR A 178 -24.46 -16.66 2.23
CA THR A 178 -24.69 -15.24 1.95
C THR A 178 -23.81 -14.72 0.82
N ILE A 179 -22.82 -15.50 0.38
CA ILE A 179 -21.87 -15.07 -0.64
C ILE A 179 -22.57 -15.04 -2.00
N GLU A 180 -22.56 -13.87 -2.61
CA GLU A 180 -23.05 -13.59 -3.94
C GLU A 180 -21.90 -13.08 -4.82
N THR A 181 -21.86 -13.55 -6.06
CA THR A 181 -20.95 -13.05 -7.09
C THR A 181 -21.74 -12.27 -8.13
N PHE A 182 -21.14 -11.22 -8.68
CA PHE A 182 -21.68 -10.42 -9.77
C PHE A 182 -20.51 -9.81 -10.57
N PRO A 183 -20.73 -9.25 -11.77
CA PRO A 183 -19.63 -8.74 -12.59
C PRO A 183 -18.84 -7.63 -11.87
N PRO A 184 -17.50 -7.72 -11.78
CA PRO A 184 -16.67 -6.65 -11.22
C PRO A 184 -16.75 -5.35 -12.02
N ASP A 185 -16.81 -4.21 -11.34
CA ASP A 185 -16.69 -2.88 -11.97
C ASP A 185 -15.21 -2.54 -12.25
N GLU A 186 -14.65 -3.19 -13.26
CA GLU A 186 -13.28 -2.93 -13.72
C GLU A 186 -13.09 -1.46 -14.16
N SER A 187 -14.16 -0.78 -14.60
CA SER A 187 -14.08 0.60 -15.07
C SER A 187 -13.76 1.57 -13.93
N THR A 188 -14.41 1.40 -12.79
CA THR A 188 -14.14 2.19 -11.58
C THR A 188 -12.77 1.84 -11.00
N VAL A 189 -12.39 0.56 -10.99
CA VAL A 189 -11.04 0.13 -10.54
C VAL A 189 -9.97 0.77 -11.42
N GLN A 190 -10.12 0.71 -12.74
CA GLN A 190 -9.16 1.32 -13.65
C GLN A 190 -9.14 2.84 -13.54
N ALA A 191 -10.29 3.49 -13.35
CA ALA A 191 -10.37 4.93 -13.13
C ALA A 191 -9.63 5.34 -11.85
N GLN A 192 -9.77 4.56 -10.76
CA GLN A 192 -9.04 4.80 -9.52
C GLN A 192 -7.55 4.55 -9.67
N VAL A 193 -7.13 3.46 -10.33
CA VAL A 193 -5.71 3.19 -10.61
C VAL A 193 -5.11 4.33 -11.45
N ASN A 194 -5.85 4.83 -12.45
CA ASN A 194 -5.41 5.96 -13.25
C ASN A 194 -5.31 7.24 -12.41
N ALA A 195 -6.26 7.48 -11.51
CA ALA A 195 -6.20 8.60 -10.59
C ALA A 195 -4.99 8.49 -9.66
N ASP A 196 -4.71 7.31 -9.10
CA ASP A 196 -3.57 7.06 -8.21
C ASP A 196 -2.23 7.23 -8.94
N LYS A 197 -2.15 6.89 -10.23
CA LYS A 197 -0.98 7.13 -11.08
C LYS A 197 -0.66 8.62 -11.26
N GLU A 198 -1.62 9.51 -11.06
CA GLU A 198 -1.36 10.95 -11.09
C GLU A 198 -0.54 11.43 -9.89
N PHE A 199 -0.40 10.61 -8.84
CA PHE A 199 0.29 10.97 -7.61
C PHE A 199 1.56 10.13 -7.42
N LEU A 200 2.58 10.75 -6.83
CA LEU A 200 3.77 10.03 -6.39
C LEU A 200 3.51 9.43 -5.00
N ASN A 201 2.95 8.23 -4.96
CA ASN A 201 2.66 7.53 -3.70
C ASN A 201 3.69 6.46 -3.37
N PHE A 202 4.09 6.39 -2.10
CA PHE A 202 5.03 5.39 -1.61
C PHE A 202 4.93 5.18 -0.09
N MET A 203 5.30 3.97 0.33
CA MET A 203 5.57 3.59 1.70
C MET A 203 6.83 2.71 1.70
N SER A 204 7.95 3.27 2.14
CA SER A 204 9.26 2.66 1.98
C SER A 204 10.19 3.01 3.13
N THR A 205 11.49 2.88 2.91
CA THR A 205 12.56 3.29 3.83
C THR A 205 13.52 4.26 3.15
N THR A 206 14.25 5.01 3.98
CA THR A 206 15.44 5.73 3.55
C THR A 206 16.60 4.76 3.32
N LEU A 207 17.69 5.22 2.69
CA LEU A 207 18.92 4.42 2.58
C LEU A 207 19.53 4.02 3.94
N ASN A 208 19.16 4.69 5.04
CA ASN A 208 19.59 4.33 6.39
C ASN A 208 18.67 3.30 7.06
N GLY A 209 17.58 2.91 6.40
CA GLY A 209 16.58 1.97 6.93
C GLY A 209 15.41 2.63 7.67
N ASP A 210 15.42 3.95 7.86
CA ASP A 210 14.32 4.65 8.54
C ASP A 210 13.03 4.62 7.70
N PRO A 211 11.86 4.28 8.27
CA PRO A 211 10.58 4.31 7.55
C PRO A 211 10.23 5.70 7.01
N ILE A 212 9.68 5.77 5.79
CA ILE A 212 9.29 7.01 5.13
C ILE A 212 8.09 6.79 4.18
N THR A 213 7.19 7.76 4.10
CA THR A 213 5.99 7.69 3.26
C THR A 213 5.76 9.00 2.49
N SER A 214 4.88 8.98 1.49
CA SER A 214 4.48 10.17 0.71
C SER A 214 3.87 11.30 1.55
N THR A 215 3.54 11.05 2.83
CA THR A 215 3.17 12.11 3.79
C THR A 215 4.27 13.16 3.98
N ILE A 216 5.52 12.85 3.62
CA ILE A 216 6.63 13.83 3.61
C ILE A 216 6.34 15.06 2.74
N PHE A 217 5.38 14.98 1.81
CA PHE A 217 4.99 16.11 0.98
C PHE A 217 4.03 17.08 1.68
N TYR A 218 3.25 16.62 2.66
CA TYR A 218 2.07 17.34 3.13
C TYR A 218 2.37 18.64 3.88
N ASP A 219 3.54 18.72 4.51
CA ASP A 219 3.97 19.88 5.30
C ASP A 219 4.61 20.99 4.47
N TYR A 220 4.75 20.80 3.15
CA TYR A 220 5.47 21.70 2.26
C TYR A 220 4.61 22.14 1.09
N ASP A 221 4.76 23.40 0.66
CA ASP A 221 4.07 23.88 -0.54
C ASP A 221 4.55 23.11 -1.78
N ILE A 222 5.85 22.79 -1.80
CA ILE A 222 6.48 21.93 -2.81
C ILE A 222 7.56 21.07 -2.15
N THR A 223 7.65 19.83 -2.60
CA THR A 223 8.85 18.98 -2.42
C THR A 223 9.54 18.78 -3.76
N VAL A 224 10.84 19.08 -3.81
CA VAL A 224 11.70 18.79 -4.95
C VAL A 224 12.18 17.34 -4.82
N VAL A 225 11.91 16.51 -5.82
CA VAL A 225 12.25 15.09 -5.82
C VAL A 225 13.24 14.82 -6.94
N ASN A 226 14.47 14.47 -6.59
CA ASN A 226 15.50 14.06 -7.55
C ASN A 226 15.53 12.54 -7.69
N PHE A 227 15.48 12.03 -8.92
CA PHE A 227 15.67 10.63 -9.23
C PHE A 227 17.07 10.42 -9.79
N TRP A 228 17.79 9.52 -9.14
CA TRP A 228 19.19 9.22 -9.41
C TRP A 228 19.42 7.71 -9.34
N ALA A 229 20.53 7.22 -9.87
CA ALA A 229 20.93 5.82 -9.76
C ALA A 229 22.45 5.71 -9.62
N SER A 230 22.92 4.59 -9.09
CA SER A 230 24.36 4.36 -8.94
C SER A 230 25.13 4.49 -10.26
N TYR A 231 24.51 4.11 -11.38
CA TYR A 231 25.11 4.20 -12.72
C TYR A 231 25.16 5.62 -13.30
N CYS A 232 24.60 6.62 -12.62
CA CYS A 232 24.86 8.03 -12.95
C CYS A 232 26.27 8.47 -12.53
N TYR A 233 26.87 7.76 -11.57
CA TYR A 233 28.24 7.99 -11.11
C TYR A 233 29.25 7.16 -11.94
N PRO A 234 30.40 7.73 -12.34
CA PRO A 234 30.85 9.10 -12.12
C PRO A 234 30.48 10.08 -13.25
N ASP A 235 30.02 9.57 -14.39
CA ASP A 235 30.02 10.30 -15.67
C ASP A 235 29.03 11.48 -15.74
N ILE A 236 27.87 11.35 -15.08
CA ILE A 236 26.83 12.39 -15.02
C ILE A 236 26.46 12.71 -13.55
N ASN A 237 27.49 12.73 -12.69
CA ASN A 237 27.35 12.98 -11.26
C ASN A 237 27.02 14.45 -10.96
N GLU A 238 25.88 14.69 -10.32
CA GLU A 238 25.42 16.02 -9.90
C GLU A 238 25.31 16.21 -8.37
N LEU A 239 25.76 15.23 -7.58
CA LEU A 239 25.51 15.20 -6.14
C LEU A 239 26.09 16.41 -5.39
N ALA A 240 27.25 16.91 -5.80
CA ALA A 240 27.85 18.12 -5.19
C ALA A 240 27.00 19.38 -5.48
N THR A 241 26.47 19.49 -6.71
CA THR A 241 25.55 20.56 -7.10
C THR A 241 24.23 20.46 -6.34
N LEU A 242 23.64 19.25 -6.25
CA LEU A 242 22.42 19.01 -5.48
C LEU A 242 22.61 19.28 -3.99
N GLN A 243 23.79 18.99 -3.43
CA GLN A 243 24.10 19.28 -2.04
C GLN A 243 24.21 20.79 -1.78
N ALA A 244 24.80 21.56 -2.70
CA ALA A 244 24.80 23.01 -2.61
C ALA A 244 23.38 23.59 -2.76
N PHE A 245 22.61 23.05 -3.70
CA PHE A 245 21.20 23.39 -3.91
C PHE A 245 20.36 23.15 -2.67
N TYR A 246 20.47 21.97 -2.06
CA TYR A 246 19.78 21.62 -0.83
C TYR A 246 20.03 22.61 0.31
N LYS A 247 21.29 23.03 0.50
CA LYS A 247 21.65 24.03 1.51
C LYS A 247 21.01 25.38 1.22
N GLN A 248 21.11 25.87 -0.02
CA GLN A 248 20.51 27.15 -0.40
C GLN A 248 18.98 27.13 -0.31
N LEU A 249 18.34 26.01 -0.66
CA LEU A 249 16.90 25.84 -0.49
C LEU A 249 16.50 26.02 0.98
N LYS A 250 17.17 25.31 1.89
CA LYS A 250 16.90 25.39 3.33
C LYS A 250 17.15 26.77 3.93
N GLU A 251 18.14 27.49 3.43
CA GLU A 251 18.44 28.86 3.87
C GLU A 251 17.38 29.86 3.40
N LYS A 252 16.83 29.68 2.20
CA LYS A 252 15.93 30.65 1.56
C LYS A 252 14.44 30.34 1.81
N TYR A 253 14.05 29.08 1.97
CA TYR A 253 12.66 28.65 2.01
C TYR A 253 12.40 27.68 3.18
N THR A 254 11.38 27.98 3.97
CA THR A 254 10.91 27.10 5.05
C THR A 254 9.79 26.16 4.61
N ASN A 255 9.19 26.43 3.44
CA ASN A 255 8.02 25.75 2.88
C ASN A 255 8.38 24.87 1.65
N ILE A 256 9.67 24.63 1.40
CA ILE A 256 10.16 23.73 0.36
C ILE A 256 10.96 22.60 1.01
N ASN A 257 10.71 21.37 0.56
CA ASN A 257 11.52 20.22 0.91
C ASN A 257 12.34 19.71 -0.29
N PHE A 258 13.35 18.90 -0.02
CA PHE A 258 14.13 18.19 -1.03
C PHE A 258 14.42 16.76 -0.58
N VAL A 259 14.17 15.80 -1.46
CA VAL A 259 14.51 14.39 -1.27
C VAL A 259 15.09 13.81 -2.56
N GLN A 260 15.94 12.79 -2.41
CA GLN A 260 16.42 11.99 -3.53
C GLN A 260 15.80 10.59 -3.48
N VAL A 261 15.53 10.01 -4.65
CA VAL A 261 15.19 8.59 -4.82
C VAL A 261 16.35 7.94 -5.56
N VAL A 262 16.90 6.85 -5.01
CA VAL A 262 17.97 6.07 -5.66
C VAL A 262 17.34 4.84 -6.29
N ILE A 263 17.08 4.90 -7.59
CA ILE A 263 16.10 4.01 -8.21
C ILE A 263 16.57 2.55 -8.37
N ASP A 264 17.87 2.30 -8.26
CA ASP A 264 18.49 0.98 -8.35
C ASP A 264 18.85 0.40 -6.96
N THR A 265 18.15 0.87 -5.92
CA THR A 265 18.21 0.34 -4.56
C THR A 265 16.88 -0.34 -4.17
N PRO A 266 16.89 -1.36 -3.29
CA PRO A 266 18.07 -1.94 -2.64
C PRO A 266 18.93 -2.76 -3.61
N GLY A 267 20.25 -2.79 -3.39
CA GLY A 267 21.18 -3.49 -4.26
C GLY A 267 22.64 -3.32 -3.84
N GLU A 268 23.32 -4.41 -3.46
CA GLU A 268 24.63 -4.33 -2.78
C GLU A 268 25.70 -3.55 -3.56
N GLU A 269 25.80 -3.75 -4.88
CA GLU A 269 26.76 -3.00 -5.72
C GLU A 269 26.36 -1.54 -5.90
N ALA A 270 25.07 -1.27 -6.07
CA ALA A 270 24.53 0.08 -6.19
C ALA A 270 24.76 0.86 -4.89
N GLU A 271 24.45 0.28 -3.74
CA GLU A 271 24.63 0.88 -2.41
C GLU A 271 26.10 1.19 -2.10
N LYS A 272 27.05 0.32 -2.47
CA LYS A 272 28.49 0.61 -2.32
C LYS A 272 28.92 1.81 -3.15
N THR A 273 28.40 1.91 -4.38
CA THR A 273 28.68 3.01 -5.29
C THR A 273 28.06 4.31 -4.78
N VAL A 274 26.79 4.26 -4.34
CA VAL A 274 26.06 5.37 -3.72
C VAL A 274 26.82 5.88 -2.49
N ALA A 275 27.23 5.00 -1.58
CA ALA A 275 27.95 5.36 -0.37
C ALA A 275 29.28 6.09 -0.68
N THR A 276 29.99 5.65 -1.72
CA THR A 276 31.22 6.30 -2.19
C THR A 276 30.93 7.69 -2.73
N ALA A 277 29.98 7.79 -3.68
CA ALA A 277 29.62 9.05 -4.32
C ALA A 277 29.07 10.08 -3.32
N TYR A 278 28.26 9.63 -2.35
CA TYR A 278 27.70 10.48 -1.29
C TYR A 278 28.77 11.04 -0.37
N LYS A 279 29.76 10.21 0.01
CA LYS A 279 30.87 10.64 0.84
C LYS A 279 31.74 11.68 0.13
N GLU A 280 32.00 11.50 -1.16
CA GLU A 280 32.77 12.46 -1.96
C GLU A 280 32.05 13.80 -2.12
N ALA A 281 30.74 13.77 -2.38
CA ALA A 281 29.93 14.97 -2.54
C ALA A 281 29.49 15.62 -1.21
N GLY A 282 29.64 14.92 -0.08
CA GLY A 282 29.20 15.38 1.23
C GLY A 282 27.68 15.51 1.34
N VAL A 283 26.95 14.54 0.77
CA VAL A 283 25.47 14.49 0.76
C VAL A 283 24.92 14.43 2.18
N THR A 284 23.91 15.26 2.47
CA THR A 284 23.23 15.27 3.77
C THR A 284 21.70 15.31 3.67
N PHE A 285 21.15 15.31 2.46
CA PHE A 285 19.71 15.24 2.25
C PHE A 285 19.21 13.80 2.38
N THR A 286 17.89 13.64 2.57
CA THR A 286 17.25 12.34 2.68
C THR A 286 17.21 11.64 1.33
N SER A 287 17.59 10.37 1.32
CA SER A 287 17.54 9.51 0.14
C SER A 287 16.65 8.29 0.40
N ILE A 288 15.79 7.98 -0.55
CA ILE A 288 14.69 7.02 -0.44
C ILE A 288 14.98 5.82 -1.35
N VAL A 289 14.68 4.62 -0.83
CA VAL A 289 14.61 3.38 -1.60
C VAL A 289 13.21 3.31 -2.24
N PRO A 290 13.06 3.11 -3.56
CA PRO A 290 11.75 3.01 -4.17
C PRO A 290 11.01 1.72 -3.76
N ASP A 291 9.72 1.84 -3.44
CA ASP A 291 8.81 0.70 -3.33
C ASP A 291 8.24 0.32 -4.72
N ARG A 292 7.36 -0.68 -4.78
CA ARG A 292 6.74 -1.13 -6.05
C ARG A 292 5.90 -0.02 -6.71
N ASN A 293 5.21 0.79 -5.91
CA ASN A 293 4.35 1.87 -6.40
C ASN A 293 5.19 2.98 -7.02
N MET A 294 6.22 3.46 -6.32
CA MET A 294 7.16 4.45 -6.80
C MET A 294 7.91 3.93 -8.03
N SER A 295 8.35 2.67 -8.03
CA SER A 295 9.03 2.06 -9.19
C SER A 295 8.15 2.05 -10.43
N SER A 296 6.87 1.69 -10.28
CA SER A 296 5.90 1.72 -11.38
C SER A 296 5.67 3.14 -11.88
N TRP A 297 5.55 4.11 -10.94
CA TRP A 297 5.41 5.52 -11.30
C TRP A 297 6.64 6.03 -12.06
N ILE A 298 7.86 5.68 -11.63
CA ILE A 298 9.12 6.04 -12.30
C ILE A 298 9.14 5.54 -13.74
N ILE A 299 8.80 4.27 -13.98
CA ILE A 299 8.76 3.65 -15.31
C ILE A 299 7.77 4.37 -16.22
N ASP A 300 6.59 4.71 -15.69
CA ASP A 300 5.53 5.35 -16.46
C ASP A 300 5.80 6.84 -16.75
N ASN A 301 6.61 7.51 -15.93
CA ASN A 301 6.72 8.98 -15.94
C ASN A 301 8.11 9.54 -16.28
N LEU A 302 9.20 8.78 -16.18
CA LEU A 302 10.55 9.29 -16.43
C LEU A 302 11.14 8.74 -17.73
N ASN A 303 11.75 9.62 -18.53
CA ASN A 303 12.42 9.24 -19.78
C ASN A 303 13.89 8.81 -19.58
N GLY A 304 14.48 9.16 -18.45
CA GLY A 304 15.89 8.94 -18.16
C GLY A 304 16.34 9.57 -16.85
N LEU A 305 17.62 9.39 -16.53
CA LEU A 305 18.25 9.89 -15.30
C LEU A 305 19.50 10.73 -15.59
N PRO A 306 19.88 11.62 -14.65
CA PRO A 306 19.07 12.04 -13.52
C PRO A 306 17.88 12.89 -13.97
N THR A 307 16.80 12.87 -13.19
CA THR A 307 15.64 13.74 -13.43
C THR A 307 15.14 14.31 -12.11
N THR A 308 14.87 15.61 -12.06
CA THR A 308 14.26 16.26 -10.91
C THR A 308 12.83 16.70 -11.24
N ILE A 309 11.89 16.40 -10.35
CA ILE A 309 10.49 16.84 -10.45
C ILE A 309 10.12 17.69 -9.23
N PHE A 310 8.93 18.28 -9.31
CA PHE A 310 8.34 19.07 -8.24
C PHE A 310 7.00 18.46 -7.87
N VAL A 311 6.78 18.20 -6.59
CA VAL A 311 5.59 17.55 -6.08
C VAL A 311 4.89 18.51 -5.13
N ASP A 312 3.59 18.72 -5.32
CA ASP A 312 2.81 19.58 -4.43
C ASP A 312 2.48 18.90 -3.09
N LYS A 313 1.86 19.66 -2.18
CA LYS A 313 1.45 19.18 -0.86
C LYS A 313 0.45 18.01 -0.87
N THR A 314 -0.16 17.68 -2.00
CA THR A 314 -1.08 16.54 -2.14
C THR A 314 -0.38 15.29 -2.64
N GLY A 315 0.91 15.38 -2.98
CA GLY A 315 1.67 14.32 -3.63
C GLY A 315 1.54 14.30 -5.15
N LYS A 316 0.92 15.33 -5.76
CA LYS A 316 0.77 15.42 -7.21
C LYS A 316 2.00 16.08 -7.84
N PRO A 317 2.66 15.43 -8.80
CA PRO A 317 3.74 16.02 -9.58
C PRO A 317 3.24 17.18 -10.45
N LEU A 318 3.98 18.29 -10.43
CA LEU A 318 3.80 19.40 -11.37
C LEU A 318 4.32 19.01 -12.76
N SER A 319 3.86 19.72 -13.80
CA SER A 319 4.19 19.39 -15.19
C SER A 319 5.67 19.56 -15.56
N THR A 320 6.39 20.41 -14.82
CA THR A 320 7.80 20.73 -15.13
C THR A 320 8.74 19.66 -14.57
N LYS A 321 9.69 19.24 -15.40
CA LYS A 321 10.78 18.32 -15.03
C LYS A 321 12.11 18.93 -15.45
N ILE A 322 13.14 18.68 -14.66
CA ILE A 322 14.52 18.98 -15.02
C ILE A 322 15.18 17.68 -15.42
N GLU A 323 15.42 17.50 -16.72
CA GLU A 323 16.10 16.31 -17.25
C GLU A 323 17.60 16.57 -17.40
N GLY A 324 18.39 15.61 -16.92
CA GLY A 324 19.85 15.65 -16.93
C GLY A 324 20.46 16.65 -15.94
N VAL A 325 21.79 16.65 -15.90
CA VAL A 325 22.57 17.51 -14.99
C VAL A 325 22.43 18.98 -15.39
N LYS A 326 22.17 19.84 -14.40
CA LYS A 326 22.12 21.30 -14.55
C LYS A 326 22.99 21.99 -13.52
N GLU A 327 23.27 23.27 -13.77
CA GLU A 327 23.93 24.15 -12.81
C GLU A 327 22.99 24.55 -11.66
N LEU A 328 23.59 24.93 -10.53
CA LEU A 328 22.88 25.32 -9.31
C LEU A 328 21.81 26.39 -9.53
N ASP A 329 22.14 27.44 -10.28
CA ASP A 329 21.22 28.57 -10.52
C ASP A 329 19.95 28.10 -11.26
N TYR A 330 20.09 27.18 -12.20
CA TYR A 330 18.95 26.64 -12.95
C TYR A 330 18.00 25.86 -12.02
N TYR A 331 18.54 25.06 -11.10
CA TYR A 331 17.74 24.37 -10.08
C TYR A 331 16.99 25.37 -9.19
N MET A 332 17.66 26.42 -8.73
CA MET A 332 17.07 27.45 -7.88
C MET A 332 15.98 28.26 -8.59
N GLU A 333 16.23 28.71 -9.82
CA GLU A 333 15.28 29.48 -10.63
C GLU A 333 14.03 28.66 -10.96
N THR A 334 14.21 27.42 -11.39
CA THR A 334 13.08 26.53 -11.69
C THR A 334 12.25 26.25 -10.45
N THR A 335 12.90 25.99 -9.30
CA THR A 335 12.20 25.75 -8.03
C THR A 335 11.38 26.96 -7.60
N GLN A 336 11.93 28.17 -7.74
CA GLN A 336 11.20 29.39 -7.46
C GLN A 336 9.98 29.54 -8.37
N SER A 337 10.15 29.32 -9.68
CA SER A 337 9.04 29.39 -10.64
C SER A 337 7.94 28.39 -10.31
N MET A 338 8.29 27.16 -9.92
CA MET A 338 7.32 26.15 -9.51
C MET A 338 6.58 26.56 -8.24
N LEU A 339 7.29 27.08 -7.23
CA LEU A 339 6.67 27.57 -5.99
C LEU A 339 5.71 28.73 -6.24
N GLU A 340 5.98 29.60 -7.21
CA GLU A 340 5.07 30.68 -7.59
C GLU A 340 3.83 30.13 -8.31
N SER A 341 3.96 29.05 -9.09
CA SER A 341 2.84 28.44 -9.81
C SER A 341 1.79 27.81 -8.88
N THR A 342 2.20 27.24 -7.74
CA THR A 342 1.29 26.62 -6.78
C THR A 342 0.46 27.61 -5.96
N LYS A 343 0.82 28.91 -5.98
CA LYS A 343 0.05 29.98 -5.33
C LYS A 343 -1.10 30.51 -6.19
N ASN A 344 -1.09 30.20 -7.48
CA ASN A 344 -2.07 30.68 -8.47
C ASN A 344 -3.08 29.60 -8.89
N GLN A 345 -3.02 28.43 -8.26
CA GLN A 345 -4.00 27.34 -8.36
C GLN A 345 -4.83 27.31 -7.07
#